data_AF-A0A8B3LHW8-F1
#
_entry.id   AF-A0A8B3LHW8-F1
#
_cell.length_a   1.000
_cell.length_b   1.000
_cell.length_c   1.000
_cell.angle_alpha   90.00
_cell.angle_beta   90.00
_cell.angle_gamma   90.00
#
_symmetry.space_group_name_H-M   'P 1'
#
loop_
_entity.id
_entity.type
_entity.pdbx_description
1 polymer ?
#
loop_
_entity_poly.entity_id
_entity_poly.type
_entity_poly.pdbx_seq_one_letter_code
_entity_poly.pdbx_strand_id
1 'polypeptide(L)' 'MKTVFVLNGPNLNALGKREPGIYGGKTLAAIADDCKQAGEALG' A
#
# COMPACT_ATOMS: atom_id res chain seq x y z
N MET A 1 -17.09 -4.18 13.94
CA MET A 1 -15.81 -3.73 13.36
C MET A 1 -14.94 -4.96 13.14
N LYS A 2 -14.51 -5.22 11.91
CA LYS A 2 -13.57 -6.32 11.63
C LYS A 2 -12.18 -5.72 11.38
N THR A 3 -11.16 -6.30 12.00
CA THR A 3 -9.78 -5.87 11.77
C THR A 3 -9.18 -6.69 10.64
N VAL A 4 -8.66 -6.00 9.62
CA VAL A 4 -7.91 -6.62 8.52
C VAL A 4 -6.45 -6.21 8.63
N PHE A 5 -5.53 -7.18 8.61
CA PHE A 5 -4.10 -6.93 8.63
C PHE A 5 -3.54 -7.03 7.21
N VAL A 6 -2.78 -6.02 6.80
CA VAL A 6 -2.01 -6.03 5.54
C VAL A 6 -0.53 -6.15 5.89
N LEU A 7 0.06 -7.30 5.55
CA LEU A 7 1.46 -7.61 5.83
C LEU A 7 2.28 -7.46 4.55
N ASN A 8 3.32 -6.64 4.61
CA ASN A 8 4.19 -6.36 3.48
C ASN A 8 5.49 -7.15 3.58
N GLY A 9 5.88 -7.76 2.47
CA GLY A 9 7.15 -8.48 2.36
C GLY A 9 8.38 -7.56 2.29
N PRO A 10 9.59 -8.14 2.23
CA PRO A 10 10.83 -7.37 2.12
C PRO A 10 10.86 -6.52 0.85
N ASN A 11 11.64 -5.44 0.87
CA ASN A 11 11.92 -4.52 -0.24
C ASN A 11 10.75 -3.64 -0.73
N LEU A 12 9.52 -3.83 -0.25
CA LEU A 12 8.39 -2.96 -0.64
C LEU A 12 8.56 -1.50 -0.19
N ASN A 13 9.46 -1.22 0.75
CA ASN A 13 9.87 0.14 1.13
C ASN A 13 10.58 0.91 -0.01
N ALA A 14 10.97 0.24 -1.10
CA ALA A 14 11.54 0.85 -2.29
C ALA A 14 10.50 1.28 -3.34
N LEU A 15 9.21 0.95 -3.16
CA LEU A 15 8.14 1.38 -4.05
C LEU A 15 8.08 2.91 -4.17
N GLY A 16 7.80 3.39 -5.39
CA GLY A 16 7.80 4.81 -5.73
C GLY A 16 9.19 5.44 -5.85
N LYS A 17 10.28 4.69 -5.60
CA LYS A 17 11.67 5.20 -5.74
C LYS A 17 12.42 4.59 -6.92
N ARG A 18 12.13 3.34 -7.27
CA ARG A 18 12.82 2.61 -8.35
C ARG A 18 11.84 2.19 -9.44
N GLU A 19 12.33 2.27 -10.68
CA GLU A 19 11.71 1.65 -11.86
C GLU A 19 10.19 1.91 -11.95
N PRO A 20 9.75 3.19 -11.99
CA PRO A 20 8.33 3.55 -11.96
C PRO A 20 7.54 2.97 -13.14
N GLY A 21 8.19 2.65 -14.26
CA GLY A 21 7.57 1.96 -15.39
C GLY A 21 7.21 0.49 -15.10
N ILE A 22 7.80 -0.12 -14.06
CA ILE A 22 7.54 -1.50 -13.65
C ILE A 22 6.63 -1.53 -12.42
N TYR A 23 6.96 -0.74 -11.39
CA TYR A 23 6.28 -0.80 -10.07
C TYR A 23 5.26 0.31 -9.84
N GLY A 24 5.09 1.21 -10.81
CA GLY A 24 4.28 2.41 -10.65
C GLY A 24 4.96 3.46 -9.77
N GLY A 25 4.29 4.61 -9.64
CA GLY A 25 4.80 5.76 -8.88
C GLY A 25 4.36 5.80 -7.41
N LYS A 26 3.43 4.94 -6.97
CA LYS A 26 2.93 4.97 -5.59
C LYS A 26 3.98 4.45 -4.62
N THR A 27 4.13 5.13 -3.50
CA THR A 27 4.96 4.66 -2.38
C THR A 27 4.20 3.64 -1.54
N LEU A 28 4.92 2.87 -0.72
CA LEU A 28 4.30 1.96 0.24
C LEU A 28 3.35 2.70 1.21
N ALA A 29 3.68 3.94 1.59
CA ALA A 29 2.83 4.77 2.45
C ALA A 29 1.51 5.15 1.75
N ALA A 30 1.58 5.56 0.47
CA ALA A 30 0.38 5.88 -0.31
C ALA A 30 -0.55 4.66 -0.46
N ILE A 31 0.01 3.48 -0.70
CA ILE A 31 -0.76 2.22 -0.78
C ILE A 31 -1.38 1.88 0.59
N ALA A 32 -0.67 2.09 1.69
CA ALA A 32 -1.23 1.86 3.02
C ALA A 32 -2.43 2.78 3.32
N ASP A 33 -2.40 4.02 2.83
CA ASP A 33 -3.54 4.93 2.96
C ASP A 33 -4.71 4.55 2.05
N ASP A 34 -4.45 4.01 0.85
CA ASP A 34 -5.49 3.41 0.00
C ASP A 34 -6.19 2.24 0.72
N CYS A 35 -5.43 1.36 1.39
CA CYS A 35 -6.00 0.24 2.15
C CYS A 35 -6.89 0.71 3.31
N LYS A 36 -6.49 1.76 4.04
CA LYS A 36 -7.32 2.34 5.11
C LYS A 36 -8.60 2.93 4.57
N GLN A 37 -8.51 3.74 3.50
CA GLN A 37 -9.68 4.33 2.85
C GLN A 37 -10.65 3.25 2.35
N ALA A 38 -10.13 2.17 1.76
CA ALA A 38 -10.95 1.04 1.34
C ALA A 38 -11.63 0.34 2.51
N GLY A 39 -10.91 0.13 3.63
CA GLY A 39 -11.49 -0.43 4.86
C GLY A 39 -12.59 0.46 5.42
N GLU A 40 -12.36 1.76 5.51
CA GLU A 40 -13.37 2.74 5.96
C GLU A 40 -14.61 2.75 5.07
N ALA A 41 -14.44 2.62 3.75
CA ALA A 41 -15.54 2.59 2.80
C ALA A 41 -16.37 1.28 2.85
N LEU A 42 -15.78 0.18 3.33
CA LEU A 42 -16.39 -1.17 3.29
C LEU A 42 -16.87 -1.71 4.67
N GLY A 43 -16.33 -1.21 5.78
CA GLY A 43 -16.75 -1.55 7.16
C GLY A 43 -15.91 -2.61 7.89
#